data_AF-A0A7Y3PI57-F1
#
_entry.id   AF-A0A7Y3PI57-F1
#
_cell.length_a   1.000
_cell.length_b   1.000
_cell.length_c   1.000
_cell.angle_alpha   90.00
_cell.angle_beta   90.00
_cell.angle_gamma   90.00
#
_symmetry.space_group_name_H-M   'P 1'
#
loop_
_entity.id
_entity.type
_entity.pdbx_description
1 polymer ?
#
loop_
_entity_poly.entity_id
_entity_poly.type
_entity_poly.pdbx_seq_one_letter_code
_entity_poly.pdbx_strand_id
1 'polypeptide(L)'
;MIFNKLESEAASASTGKASLIDLESELSPDGNYQRVIDGIPIRSDDGIHFTSLGFVWVANLLLPQIANIANNLPTTSSLTPPLVPFTTGSNSPKIYP
;
A
#
# COMPACT_ATOMS: atom_id res chain seq x y z
N MET A 1 15.28 3.89 11.26
CA MET A 1 14.45 3.67 12.49
C MET A 1 14.32 2.17 12.81
N ILE A 2 13.99 1.76 14.04
CA ILE A 2 13.94 0.32 14.40
C ILE A 2 12.83 -0.43 13.64
N PHE A 3 11.70 0.21 13.38
CA PHE A 3 10.55 -0.40 12.71
C PHE A 3 10.87 -0.77 11.25
N ASN A 4 11.37 0.18 10.46
CA ASN A 4 11.71 -0.06 9.04
C ASN A 4 12.81 -1.11 8.87
N LYS A 5 13.74 -1.20 9.84
CA LYS A 5 14.72 -2.29 9.87
C LYS A 5 14.04 -3.65 10.04
N LEU A 6 13.08 -3.77 10.96
CA LEU A 6 12.33 -5.02 11.16
C LEU A 6 11.49 -5.41 9.93
N GLU A 7 10.90 -4.43 9.24
CA GLU A 7 10.17 -4.68 7.99
C GLU A 7 11.10 -5.17 6.87
N SER A 8 12.28 -4.56 6.73
CA SER A 8 13.33 -4.99 5.80
C SER A 8 13.81 -6.42 6.09
N GLU A 9 14.03 -6.76 7.36
CA GLU A 9 14.42 -8.11 7.79
C GLU A 9 13.31 -9.13 7.48
N ALA A 10 12.05 -8.79 7.77
CA ALA A 10 10.90 -9.65 7.50
C ALA A 10 10.70 -9.91 6.00
N ALA A 11 10.83 -8.88 5.16
CA ALA A 11 10.73 -9.01 3.71
C ALA A 11 11.86 -9.89 3.15
N SER A 12 13.09 -9.70 3.63
CA SER A 12 14.25 -10.51 3.24
C SER A 12 14.07 -11.98 3.61
N ALA A 13 13.54 -12.26 4.81
CA ALA A 13 13.24 -13.61 5.28
C ALA A 13 12.06 -14.27 4.53
N SER A 14 11.28 -13.51 3.76
CA SER A 14 10.05 -13.95 3.08
C SER A 14 10.15 -13.85 1.56
N THR A 15 11.33 -14.11 1.00
CA THR A 15 11.59 -14.03 -0.45
C THR A 15 10.54 -14.82 -1.25
N GLY A 16 9.92 -14.16 -2.24
CA GLY A 16 8.87 -14.73 -3.08
C GLY A 16 7.46 -14.72 -2.47
N LYS A 17 7.31 -14.30 -1.21
CA LYS A 17 6.01 -14.17 -0.52
C LYS A 17 5.66 -12.72 -0.17
N ALA A 18 6.68 -11.89 0.08
CA ALA A 18 6.52 -10.48 0.38
C ALA A 18 7.46 -9.63 -0.48
N SER A 19 7.06 -8.39 -0.71
CA SER A 19 7.88 -7.34 -1.31
C SER A 19 7.80 -6.10 -0.42
N LEU A 20 8.90 -5.37 -0.30
CA LEU A 20 8.97 -4.15 0.47
C LEU A 20 9.19 -2.97 -0.48
N ILE A 21 8.36 -1.94 -0.33
CA ILE A 21 8.58 -0.63 -0.94
C ILE A 21 9.07 0.29 0.18
N ASP A 22 10.25 0.88 0.01
CA ASP A 22 10.78 1.84 0.96
C ASP A 22 10.14 3.21 0.73
N LEU A 23 9.13 3.52 1.54
CA LEU A 23 8.45 4.80 1.51
C LEU A 23 9.12 5.83 2.45
N GLU A 24 10.03 5.41 3.34
CA GLU A 24 10.75 6.32 4.25
C GLU A 24 11.67 7.24 3.46
N SER A 25 12.44 6.70 2.53
CA SER A 25 13.39 7.49 1.71
C SER A 25 12.72 8.60 0.90
N GLU A 26 11.45 8.40 0.54
CA GLU A 26 10.66 9.35 -0.27
C GLU A 26 9.97 10.40 0.61
N LEU A 27 9.44 10.03 1.78
CA LEU A 27 8.64 10.92 2.64
C LEU A 27 9.42 11.57 3.78
N SER A 28 10.53 10.94 4.16
CA SER A 28 11.38 11.33 5.28
C SER A 28 12.86 11.11 4.91
N PRO A 29 13.38 11.77 3.86
CA PRO A 29 14.77 11.59 3.42
C PRO A 29 15.75 11.84 4.57
N ASP A 30 16.73 10.96 4.68
CA ASP A 30 17.70 10.92 5.79
C ASP A 30 17.05 10.83 7.19
N GLY A 31 15.82 10.32 7.27
CA GLY A 31 15.03 10.23 8.49
C GLY A 31 14.34 11.54 8.89
N ASN A 32 14.35 12.56 8.03
CA ASN A 32 13.81 13.88 8.34
C ASN A 32 12.37 14.03 7.82
N TYR A 33 11.42 14.09 8.75
CA TYR A 33 10.01 14.34 8.45
C TYR A 33 9.82 15.56 7.53
N GLN A 34 9.12 15.37 6.42
CA GLN A 34 8.76 16.45 5.50
C GLN A 34 7.26 16.76 5.57
N ARG A 35 6.95 18.04 5.83
CA ARG A 35 5.57 18.55 5.70
C ARG A 35 5.25 18.91 4.26
N VAL A 36 6.27 19.32 3.50
CA VAL A 36 6.16 19.77 2.12
C VAL A 36 7.29 19.13 1.31
N ILE A 37 6.96 18.58 0.14
CA ILE A 37 7.94 18.04 -0.83
C ILE A 37 7.65 18.72 -2.17
N ASP A 38 8.65 19.33 -2.78
CA ASP A 38 8.53 20.05 -4.05
C ASP A 38 7.36 21.06 -4.10
N GLY A 39 7.11 21.73 -2.98
CA GLY A 39 6.00 22.69 -2.83
C GLY A 39 4.62 22.07 -2.61
N ILE A 40 4.51 20.74 -2.58
CA ILE A 40 3.26 20.02 -2.32
C ILE A 40 3.12 19.78 -0.82
N PRO A 41 2.02 20.20 -0.17
CA PRO A 41 1.78 19.90 1.24
C PRO A 41 1.46 18.42 1.39
N ILE A 42 2.44 17.64 1.86
CA ILE A 42 2.31 16.19 1.97
C ILE A 42 1.50 15.81 3.21
N ARG A 43 1.76 16.45 4.35
CA ARG A 43 1.20 16.09 5.64
C ARG A 43 0.21 17.12 6.17
N SER A 44 -0.82 16.66 6.88
CA SER A 44 -1.67 17.53 7.69
C SER A 44 -0.89 18.08 8.89
N ASP A 45 -1.48 19.07 9.56
CA ASP A 45 -0.85 19.72 10.72
C ASP A 45 -0.76 18.82 11.96
N ASP A 46 -1.44 17.67 11.96
CA ASP A 46 -1.40 16.68 13.05
C ASP A 46 -0.11 15.85 13.10
N GLY A 47 0.75 15.94 12.08
CA GLY A 47 2.04 15.26 12.05
C GLY A 47 2.01 13.79 11.61
N ILE A 48 0.85 13.24 11.27
CA ILE A 48 0.66 11.82 10.96
C ILE A 48 -0.02 11.64 9.60
N HIS A 49 -1.14 12.32 9.35
CA HIS A 49 -1.95 12.08 8.17
C HIS A 49 -1.41 12.79 6.93
N PHE A 50 -1.76 12.27 5.76
CA PHE A 50 -1.55 12.98 4.50
C PHE A 50 -2.64 14.02 4.27
N THR A 51 -2.31 15.11 3.60
CA THR A 51 -3.35 15.95 2.98
C THR A 51 -3.95 15.24 1.77
N SER A 52 -5.06 15.76 1.21
CA SER A 52 -5.61 15.23 -0.05
C SER A 52 -4.60 15.31 -1.21
N LEU A 53 -3.80 16.37 -1.28
CA LEU A 53 -2.75 16.50 -2.30
C LEU A 53 -1.59 15.54 -2.04
N GLY A 54 -1.20 15.39 -0.77
CA GLY A 54 -0.18 14.43 -0.35
C GLY A 54 -0.57 12.99 -0.66
N PHE A 55 -1.84 12.61 -0.47
CA PHE A 55 -2.35 11.30 -0.83
C PHE A 55 -2.23 11.03 -2.34
N VAL A 56 -2.63 11.98 -3.19
CA VAL A 56 -2.50 11.85 -4.64
C VAL A 56 -1.04 11.73 -5.06
N TRP A 57 -0.16 12.52 -4.44
CA TRP A 57 1.28 12.44 -4.68
C TRP A 57 1.84 11.05 -4.33
N VAL A 58 1.53 10.53 -3.14
CA VAL A 58 1.95 9.19 -2.71
C VAL A 58 1.37 8.10 -3.61
N ALA A 59 0.12 8.22 -4.04
CA ALA A 59 -0.49 7.26 -4.95
C ALA A 59 0.25 7.22 -6.30
N ASN A 60 0.58 8.37 -6.87
CA ASN A 60 1.34 8.45 -8.13
C ASN A 60 2.75 7.87 -8.01
N LEU A 61 3.38 7.99 -6.83
CA LEU A 61 4.68 7.38 -6.52
C LEU A 61 4.58 5.86 -6.37
N LEU A 62 3.57 5.35 -5.67
CA LEU A 62 3.46 3.94 -5.30
C LEU A 62 2.86 3.06 -6.40
N LEU A 63 1.89 3.55 -7.16
CA LEU A 63 1.16 2.73 -8.13
C LEU A 63 2.08 2.07 -9.18
N PRO A 64 3.07 2.76 -9.77
CA PRO A 64 4.01 2.11 -10.70
C PRO A 64 4.83 1.00 -10.05
N GLN A 65 5.24 1.17 -8.78
CA GLN A 65 6.03 0.18 -8.04
C GLN A 65 5.20 -1.06 -7.72
N ILE A 66 3.96 -0.86 -7.29
CA ILE A 66 2.99 -1.95 -7.04
C ILE A 66 2.73 -2.72 -8.34
N ALA A 67 2.50 -2.01 -9.45
CA ALA A 67 2.30 -2.64 -10.76
C ALA A 67 3.53 -3.45 -11.19
N ASN A 68 4.74 -2.92 -10.98
CA ASN A 68 5.97 -3.65 -11.26
C ASN A 68 6.09 -4.92 -10.42
N ILE A 69 5.80 -4.87 -9.12
CA ILE A 69 5.78 -6.06 -8.26
C ILE A 69 4.78 -7.09 -8.82
N ALA A 70 3.54 -6.66 -9.10
CA ALA A 70 2.49 -7.54 -9.60
C ALA A 70 2.86 -8.22 -10.92
N ASN A 71 3.46 -7.49 -11.86
CA ASN A 71 3.90 -8.02 -13.15
C ASN A 71 5.08 -9.01 -13.04
N ASN A 72 5.86 -8.93 -11.97
CA ASN A 72 7.00 -9.81 -11.72
C ASN A 72 6.68 -10.94 -10.73
N LEU A 73 5.42 -11.06 -10.26
CA LEU A 73 5.02 -12.22 -9.47
C LEU A 73 5.14 -13.49 -10.32
N PRO A 74 5.65 -14.60 -9.76
CA PRO A 74 5.63 -15.88 -10.45
C PRO A 74 4.19 -16.18 -10.89
N THR A 75 3.97 -16.39 -12.19
CA THR A 75 2.66 -16.81 -12.68
C THR A 75 2.30 -18.13 -12.02
N THR A 76 1.38 -18.12 -11.06
CA THR A 76 0.75 -19.33 -10.54
C THR A 76 -0.13 -19.89 -11.67
N SER A 77 0.46 -20.70 -12.54
CA SER A 77 -0.27 -21.51 -13.52
C SER A 77 -1.05 -22.61 -12.79
N SER A 78 -2.14 -22.26 -12.11
CA SER A 78 -3.30 -23.10 -11.78
C SER A 78 -4.27 -22.41 -10.80
N LEU A 79 -4.77 -21.22 -11.16
CA LEU A 79 -6.05 -20.78 -10.58
C LEU A 79 -7.17 -21.47 -11.37
N THR A 80 -7.41 -22.75 -11.11
CA THR A 80 -8.78 -23.28 -11.29
C THR A 80 -9.54 -22.79 -10.07
N PRO A 81 -10.45 -21.80 -10.18
CA PRO A 81 -11.24 -21.40 -9.03
C PRO A 81 -12.09 -22.61 -8.62
N PRO A 82 -12.14 -23.00 -7.34
CA PRO A 82 -13.19 -23.91 -6.90
C PRO A 82 -14.54 -23.23 -7.22
N LEU A 83 -15.40 -23.92 -7.97
CA LEU A 83 -16.79 -23.53 -8.16
C LEU A 83 -17.46 -23.52 -6.78
N VAL A 84 -17.52 -22.35 -6.14
CA VAL A 84 -18.44 -22.11 -5.03
C VAL A 84 -19.82 -21.84 -5.62
N PRO A 85 -20.86 -22.63 -5.29
CA PRO A 85 -22.21 -22.32 -5.73
C PRO A 85 -22.63 -20.96 -5.17
N PHE A 86 -22.97 -20.03 -6.05
CA PHE A 86 -23.60 -18.78 -5.66
C PHE A 86 -25.02 -19.10 -5.17
N THR A 87 -25.22 -19.08 -3.85
CA THR A 87 -26.59 -19.06 -3.31
C THR A 87 -27.08 -17.61 -3.40
N THR A 88 -28.16 -17.40 -4.15
CA THR A 88 -28.88 -16.12 -4.22
C THR A 88 -29.55 -15.83 -2.88
N GLY A 89 -28.77 -15.39 -1.89
CA GLY A 89 -29.28 -14.82 -0.65
C GLY A 89 -29.74 -13.39 -0.90
N SER A 90 -31.04 -13.21 -1.09
CA SER A 90 -31.69 -11.89 -1.19
C SER A 90 -31.60 -11.17 0.17
N ASN A 91 -30.54 -10.39 0.39
CA ASN A 91 -30.51 -9.42 1.49
C ASN A 91 -31.02 -8.07 0.98
N SER A 92 -32.34 -7.86 1.09
CA SER A 92 -32.94 -6.53 0.93
C SER A 92 -32.42 -5.59 2.05
N PRO A 93 -32.09 -4.32 1.75
CA PRO A 93 -31.67 -3.38 2.78
C PRO A 93 -32.78 -3.15 3.80
N LYS A 94 -32.47 -3.28 5.10
CA LYS A 94 -33.38 -2.84 6.17
C LYS A 94 -33.33 -1.32 6.26
N ILE A 95 -34.39 -0.65 5.80
CA ILE A 95 -34.67 0.74 6.15
C ILE A 95 -35.24 0.73 7.58
N TYR A 96 -34.57 1.41 8.51
CA TYR A 96 -35.13 1.68 9.84
C TYR A 96 -35.90 3.02 9.82
N PRO A 97 -37.03 3.12 10.55
CA PRO A 97 -37.90 4.30 10.54
C PRO A 97 -37.26 5.55 11.15
#